data_AF-C5KQL2-F1
#
_entry.id   AF-C5KQL2-F1
#
_cell.length_a   1.000
_cell.length_b   1.000
_cell.length_c   1.000
_cell.angle_alpha   90.00
_cell.angle_beta   90.00
_cell.angle_gamma   90.00
#
_symmetry.space_group_name_H-M   'P 1'
#
loop_
_entity.id
_entity.type
_entity.pdbx_description
1 polymer ?
#
loop_
_entity_poly.entity_id
_entity_poly.type
_entity_poly.pdbx_seq_one_letter_code
_entity_poly.pdbx_strand_id
1 'polypeptide(L)'
;MILNPNLPPVISLGSQGTFYDRVAQDKEILKVILMLTGAVQNSEDECNVYLERFSCYGWLWEDSIEDKYKEFEATNPTLDDFESKLRSFAQLDEKLDLFESSRQIGALLLRPESLAKGLKGLANEWKVAFSKQLHVKARDRLEALTEQIKTTAKRMNRTVEDGDIDALGYVMRTLNDVRRKQSEIELEFGPITHMYAILDTYLPNNVMDKDEQDARSMLKRNWLKLVEESEKRQQELCLKQAEYKKTLIQTVNNFKKDVRDFRKNYESHGPMVNGIAPREAVERLKRFKEEFEVRSRKQEIYYLGEDLFGLPHQQYPKLEKTKQELGYLAQLYDLYVLVLETIKEWKDYLWTEVPQHIEDMRSQIEVFSNRCKKMPKQLREWPAYHELKKEIEDFSEALPLLVELAKPSIMPRHWQQVQELTGKELP
;
A
#
# COMPACT_ATOMS: atom_id res chain seq x y z
N MET A 1 61.47 -37.77 -16.16
CA MET A 1 62.48 -38.79 -16.50
C MET A 1 61.83 -39.84 -17.40
N ILE A 2 62.02 -39.73 -18.71
CA ILE A 2 61.68 -40.80 -19.67
C ILE A 2 63.01 -41.50 -19.96
N LEU A 3 63.17 -42.73 -19.49
CA LEU A 3 64.38 -43.53 -19.70
C LEU A 3 64.34 -44.14 -21.12
N ASN A 4 65.42 -43.97 -21.87
CA ASN A 4 65.59 -44.49 -23.22
C ASN A 4 65.87 -46.02 -23.17
N PRO A 5 65.16 -46.89 -23.93
CA PRO A 5 65.16 -48.35 -23.73
C PRO A 5 66.36 -49.12 -24.32
N ASN A 6 67.39 -48.44 -24.86
CA ASN A 6 68.43 -49.07 -25.68
C ASN A 6 69.83 -49.16 -25.02
N LEU A 7 69.93 -49.39 -23.71
CA LEU A 7 71.21 -49.71 -23.07
C LEU A 7 71.42 -51.24 -23.03
N PRO A 8 72.60 -51.75 -23.46
CA PRO A 8 72.85 -53.19 -23.53
C PRO A 8 72.94 -53.84 -22.13
N PRO A 9 72.63 -55.15 -22.01
CA PRO A 9 72.60 -55.83 -20.71
C PRO A 9 74.03 -56.07 -20.20
N VAL A 10 74.35 -55.48 -19.05
CA VAL A 10 75.63 -55.72 -18.38
C VAL A 10 75.58 -57.07 -17.69
N ILE A 11 76.27 -58.06 -18.26
CA ILE A 11 76.40 -59.42 -17.71
C ILE A 11 77.44 -59.41 -16.57
N SER A 12 76.92 -59.63 -15.37
CA SER A 12 77.43 -60.11 -14.07
C SER A 12 78.94 -60.34 -13.84
N LEU A 13 79.47 -59.84 -12.70
CA LEU A 13 79.72 -60.61 -11.47
C LEU A 13 80.65 -59.86 -10.50
N GLY A 14 80.10 -59.52 -9.34
CA GLY A 14 80.77 -58.98 -8.16
C GLY A 14 79.66 -58.56 -7.20
N SER A 15 79.81 -58.76 -5.89
CA SER A 15 78.80 -58.50 -4.85
C SER A 15 78.32 -57.03 -4.72
N GLN A 16 78.59 -56.21 -5.72
CA GLN A 16 78.36 -54.77 -5.76
C GLN A 16 77.85 -54.31 -7.14
N GLY A 17 76.67 -54.78 -7.59
CA GLY A 17 75.82 -54.17 -8.66
C GLY A 17 76.45 -53.64 -9.95
N THR A 18 75.66 -52.96 -10.78
CA THR A 18 76.18 -52.14 -11.90
C THR A 18 76.79 -50.84 -11.37
N PHE A 19 77.57 -50.11 -12.19
CA PHE A 19 78.10 -48.79 -11.79
C PHE A 19 76.97 -47.83 -11.38
N TYR A 20 75.83 -47.90 -12.06
CA TYR A 20 74.62 -47.17 -11.69
C TYR A 20 74.13 -47.53 -10.29
N ASP A 21 74.09 -48.83 -9.94
CA ASP A 21 73.64 -49.27 -8.60
C ASP A 21 74.58 -48.81 -7.49
N ARG A 22 75.89 -48.73 -7.76
CA ARG A 22 76.87 -48.17 -6.80
C ARG A 22 76.66 -46.69 -6.57
N VAL A 23 76.40 -45.92 -7.63
CA VAL A 23 76.10 -44.48 -7.53
C VAL A 23 74.75 -44.25 -6.85
N ALA A 24 73.73 -45.07 -7.14
CA ALA A 24 72.42 -44.96 -6.51
C ALA A 24 72.42 -45.33 -5.02
N GLN A 25 73.32 -46.22 -4.59
CA GLN A 25 73.52 -46.60 -3.18
C GLN A 25 74.63 -45.77 -2.49
N ASP A 26 75.21 -44.81 -3.21
CA ASP A 26 76.26 -43.97 -2.67
C ASP A 26 75.70 -43.12 -1.52
N LYS A 27 76.36 -43.21 -0.37
CA LYS A 27 75.89 -42.57 0.86
C LYS A 27 75.92 -41.05 0.77
N GLU A 28 76.84 -40.46 -0.01
CA GLU A 28 76.88 -39.02 -0.22
C GLU A 28 75.72 -38.57 -1.09
N ILE A 29 75.42 -39.31 -2.17
CA ILE A 29 74.29 -39.01 -3.07
C ILE A 29 72.96 -39.14 -2.33
N LEU A 30 72.74 -40.23 -1.59
CA LEU A 30 71.55 -40.42 -0.77
C LEU A 30 71.40 -39.33 0.30
N LYS A 31 72.50 -38.90 0.92
CA LYS A 31 72.51 -37.80 1.90
C LYS A 31 72.12 -36.47 1.26
N VAL A 32 72.62 -36.18 0.05
CA VAL A 32 72.26 -34.96 -0.69
C VAL A 32 70.78 -34.99 -1.11
N ILE A 33 70.25 -36.14 -1.53
CA ILE A 33 68.82 -36.29 -1.83
C ILE A 33 67.97 -36.03 -0.59
N LEU A 34 68.32 -36.61 0.56
CA LEU A 34 67.62 -36.36 1.82
C LEU A 34 67.67 -34.87 2.23
N MET A 35 68.83 -34.21 2.07
CA MET A 35 68.95 -32.77 2.30
C MET A 35 68.08 -31.95 1.35
N LEU A 36 68.00 -32.35 0.08
CA LEU A 36 67.16 -31.70 -0.92
C LEU A 36 65.67 -31.85 -0.58
N THR A 37 65.21 -33.06 -0.21
CA THR A 37 63.82 -33.29 0.19
C THR A 37 63.46 -32.47 1.43
N GLY A 38 64.36 -32.40 2.42
CA GLY A 38 64.18 -31.54 3.60
C GLY A 38 64.12 -30.05 3.25
N ALA A 39 64.95 -29.58 2.32
CA ALA A 39 64.92 -28.19 1.86
C ALA A 39 63.63 -27.84 1.08
N VAL A 40 63.11 -28.79 0.29
CA VAL A 40 61.81 -28.64 -0.39
C VAL A 40 60.68 -28.58 0.63
N GLN A 41 60.65 -29.48 1.61
CA GLN A 41 59.62 -29.47 2.67
C GLN A 41 59.67 -28.17 3.48
N ASN A 42 60.86 -27.71 3.87
CA ASN A 42 60.99 -26.44 4.59
C ASN A 42 60.51 -25.24 3.74
N SER A 43 60.78 -25.27 2.43
CA SER A 43 60.26 -24.24 1.52
C SER A 43 58.74 -24.28 1.39
N GLU A 44 58.13 -25.48 1.43
CA GLU A 44 56.68 -25.67 1.45
C GLU A 44 56.06 -25.15 2.75
N ASP A 45 56.64 -25.47 3.90
CA ASP A 45 56.18 -25.02 5.21
C ASP A 45 56.26 -23.48 5.32
N GLU A 46 57.37 -22.87 4.86
CA GLU A 46 57.51 -21.41 4.79
C GLU A 46 56.49 -20.77 3.83
N CYS A 47 56.19 -21.42 2.69
CA CYS A 47 55.13 -20.97 1.78
C CYS A 47 53.75 -21.03 2.46
N ASN A 48 53.44 -22.11 3.17
CA ASN A 48 52.15 -22.28 3.86
C ASN A 48 51.96 -21.24 4.95
N VAL A 49 52.97 -20.98 5.78
CA VAL A 49 52.94 -19.91 6.80
C VAL A 49 52.72 -18.54 6.16
N TYR A 50 53.33 -18.28 5.00
CA TYR A 50 53.11 -17.03 4.27
C TYR A 50 51.69 -16.92 3.70
N LEU A 51 51.14 -18.01 3.14
CA LEU A 51 49.79 -18.07 2.61
C LEU A 51 48.72 -17.95 3.70
N GLU A 52 48.95 -18.52 4.88
CA GLU A 52 48.06 -18.41 6.04
C GLU A 52 47.80 -16.95 6.43
N ARG A 53 48.74 -16.03 6.19
CA ARG A 53 48.53 -14.60 6.43
C ARG A 53 47.34 -14.03 5.64
N PHE A 54 47.04 -14.59 4.46
CA PHE A 54 45.92 -14.14 3.61
C PHE A 54 44.58 -14.76 4.00
N SER A 55 44.58 -15.80 4.86
CA SER A 55 43.34 -16.42 5.35
C SER A 55 42.44 -15.44 6.10
N CYS A 56 43.01 -14.39 6.71
CA CYS A 56 42.23 -13.34 7.37
C CYS A 56 41.33 -12.52 6.41
N TYR A 57 41.56 -12.62 5.11
CA TYR A 57 40.72 -12.03 4.06
C TYR A 57 39.68 -12.99 3.47
N GLY A 58 39.60 -14.23 3.99
CA GLY A 58 38.70 -15.30 3.52
C GLY A 58 37.24 -14.87 3.35
N TRP A 59 36.78 -14.05 4.29
CA TRP A 59 35.42 -13.48 4.27
C TRP A 59 35.11 -12.69 2.99
N LEU A 60 36.09 -12.15 2.25
CA LEU A 60 35.83 -11.41 1.01
C LEU A 60 35.24 -12.28 -0.11
N TRP A 61 35.54 -13.58 -0.13
CA TRP A 61 35.07 -14.52 -1.17
C TRP A 61 34.20 -15.65 -0.61
N GLU A 62 34.25 -15.92 0.69
CA GLU A 62 33.40 -16.91 1.35
C GLU A 62 32.04 -16.34 1.75
N ASP A 63 31.98 -15.08 2.17
CA ASP A 63 30.73 -14.47 2.61
C ASP A 63 29.92 -13.91 1.44
N SER A 64 28.59 -13.99 1.56
CA SER A 64 27.66 -13.30 0.67
C SER A 64 27.50 -11.83 1.07
N ILE A 65 27.69 -10.93 0.10
CA ILE A 65 27.50 -9.48 0.28
C ILE A 65 26.08 -9.17 0.76
N GLU A 66 25.09 -9.86 0.20
CA GLU A 66 23.67 -9.62 0.50
C GLU A 66 23.32 -9.99 1.94
N ASP A 67 23.83 -11.11 2.44
CA ASP A 67 23.54 -11.59 3.79
C ASP A 67 24.24 -10.72 4.84
N LYS A 68 25.50 -10.34 4.58
CA LYS A 68 26.22 -9.41 5.45
C LYS A 68 25.65 -8.01 5.43
N TYR A 69 25.08 -7.56 4.31
CA TYR A 69 24.34 -6.32 4.27
C TYR A 69 23.05 -6.39 5.10
N LYS A 70 22.28 -7.50 5.01
CA LYS A 70 21.07 -7.70 5.82
C LYS A 70 21.38 -7.78 7.31
N GLU A 71 22.45 -8.46 7.70
CA GLU A 71 22.95 -8.48 9.09
C GLU A 71 23.27 -7.06 9.56
N PHE A 72 23.96 -6.28 8.73
CA PHE A 72 24.31 -4.89 9.04
C PHE A 72 23.08 -3.97 9.06
N GLU A 73 22.10 -4.18 8.20
CA GLU A 73 20.86 -3.40 8.21
C GLU A 73 19.99 -3.71 9.44
N ALA A 74 19.99 -4.96 9.89
CA ALA A 74 19.23 -5.40 11.05
C ALA A 74 19.70 -4.74 12.36
N THR A 75 20.93 -4.23 12.43
CA THR A 75 21.43 -3.50 13.60
C THR A 75 20.94 -2.05 13.66
N ASN A 76 20.16 -1.59 12.68
CA ASN A 76 19.75 -0.19 12.50
C ASN A 76 20.94 0.80 12.59
N PRO A 77 21.93 0.65 11.70
CA PRO A 77 23.16 1.41 11.74
C PRO A 77 22.90 2.89 11.45
N THR A 78 23.63 3.76 12.14
CA THR A 78 23.62 5.20 11.86
C THR A 78 24.36 5.52 10.56
N LEU A 79 24.22 6.75 10.05
CA LEU A 79 24.99 7.18 8.88
C LEU A 79 26.50 7.16 9.15
N ASP A 80 26.91 7.43 10.40
CA ASP A 80 28.31 7.36 10.82
C ASP A 80 28.82 5.91 10.83
N ASP A 81 28.00 4.95 11.25
CA ASP A 81 28.34 3.52 11.20
C ASP A 81 28.49 3.04 9.75
N PHE A 82 27.60 3.50 8.86
CA PHE A 82 27.69 3.26 7.42
C PHE A 82 28.99 3.83 6.83
N GLU A 83 29.33 5.07 7.16
CA GLU A 83 30.58 5.70 6.71
C GLU A 83 31.80 4.98 7.24
N SER A 84 31.80 4.59 8.52
CA SER A 84 32.87 3.80 9.15
C SER A 84 33.08 2.46 8.44
N LYS A 85 31.99 1.78 8.08
CA LYS A 85 32.05 0.52 7.33
C LYS A 85 32.63 0.73 5.93
N LEU A 86 32.22 1.76 5.20
CA LEU A 86 32.78 2.09 3.88
C LEU A 86 34.27 2.48 3.98
N ARG A 87 34.63 3.26 5.01
CA ARG A 87 36.03 3.60 5.31
C ARG A 87 36.86 2.36 5.59
N SER A 88 36.31 1.35 6.26
CA SER A 88 37.02 0.09 6.50
C SER A 88 37.37 -0.65 5.21
N PHE A 89 36.49 -0.62 4.20
CA PHE A 89 36.78 -1.18 2.88
C PHE A 89 37.82 -0.36 2.12
N ALA A 90 37.79 0.98 2.23
CA ALA A 90 38.82 1.83 1.63
C ALA A 90 40.20 1.62 2.29
N GLN A 91 40.25 1.51 3.61
CA GLN A 91 41.49 1.18 4.34
C GLN A 91 42.01 -0.22 4.01
N LEU A 92 41.13 -1.16 3.67
CA LEU A 92 41.52 -2.48 3.21
C LEU A 92 42.24 -2.40 1.85
N ASP A 93 41.75 -1.56 0.94
CA ASP A 93 42.39 -1.29 -0.35
C ASP A 93 43.81 -0.70 -0.16
N GLU A 94 43.97 0.29 0.73
CA GLU A 94 45.27 0.88 1.08
C GLU A 94 46.22 -0.14 1.72
N LYS A 95 45.71 -1.00 2.61
CA LYS A 95 46.51 -2.09 3.21
C LYS A 95 46.96 -3.08 2.14
N LEU A 96 46.13 -3.35 1.14
CA LEU A 96 46.45 -4.23 0.02
C LEU A 96 47.51 -3.62 -0.93
N ASP A 97 47.63 -2.29 -0.97
CA ASP A 97 48.72 -1.58 -1.68
C ASP A 97 50.09 -1.73 -1.03
N LEU A 98 50.14 -1.89 0.29
CA LEU A 98 51.39 -1.97 1.04
C LEU A 98 52.06 -3.36 0.99
N PHE A 99 51.46 -4.34 0.30
CA PHE A 99 52.07 -5.67 0.18
C PHE A 99 53.28 -5.67 -0.76
N GLU A 100 54.29 -6.45 -0.38
CA GLU A 100 55.48 -6.69 -1.20
C GLU A 100 55.11 -7.28 -2.55
N SER A 101 55.67 -6.76 -3.65
CA SER A 101 55.34 -7.22 -5.01
C SER A 101 55.80 -8.66 -5.28
N SER A 102 56.86 -9.08 -4.58
CA SER A 102 57.41 -10.43 -4.68
C SER A 102 58.17 -10.79 -3.41
N ARG A 103 58.11 -12.08 -3.03
CA ARG A 103 58.85 -12.62 -1.89
C ARG A 103 59.59 -13.88 -2.29
N GLN A 104 60.88 -13.94 -2.00
CA GLN A 104 61.69 -15.13 -2.21
C GLN A 104 61.57 -16.07 -1.01
N ILE A 105 61.27 -17.35 -1.26
CA ILE A 105 61.25 -18.43 -0.26
C ILE A 105 62.11 -19.57 -0.81
N GLY A 106 63.28 -19.77 -0.21
CA GLY A 106 64.28 -20.72 -0.73
C GLY A 106 64.62 -20.47 -2.21
N ALA A 107 64.32 -21.45 -3.06
CA ALA A 107 64.52 -21.38 -4.51
C ALA A 107 63.28 -20.88 -5.29
N LEU A 108 62.20 -20.51 -4.61
CA LEU A 108 60.93 -20.06 -5.19
C LEU A 108 60.77 -18.54 -5.06
N LEU A 109 60.12 -17.92 -6.05
CA LEU A 109 59.73 -16.51 -6.02
C LEU A 109 58.20 -16.42 -6.08
N LEU A 110 57.57 -16.11 -4.94
CA LEU A 110 56.15 -15.86 -4.84
C LEU A 110 55.83 -14.45 -5.36
N ARG A 111 54.75 -14.32 -6.12
CA ARG A 111 54.22 -13.04 -6.62
C ARG A 111 52.82 -12.79 -6.05
N PRO A 112 52.73 -12.29 -4.80
CA PRO A 112 51.44 -11.99 -4.16
C PRO A 112 50.73 -10.81 -4.82
N GLU A 113 51.38 -10.04 -5.69
CA GLU A 113 50.78 -8.90 -6.39
C GLU A 113 49.48 -9.27 -7.12
N SER A 114 49.43 -10.43 -7.79
CA SER A 114 48.22 -10.90 -8.48
C SER A 114 47.09 -11.22 -7.50
N LEU A 115 47.42 -11.81 -6.34
CA LEU A 115 46.46 -12.08 -5.28
C LEU A 115 45.95 -10.76 -4.68
N ALA A 116 46.85 -9.83 -4.36
CA ALA A 116 46.50 -8.50 -3.85
C ALA A 116 45.55 -7.76 -4.81
N LYS A 117 45.81 -7.79 -6.13
CA LYS A 117 44.91 -7.23 -7.14
C LYS A 117 43.52 -7.88 -7.12
N GLY A 118 43.46 -9.21 -7.00
CA GLY A 118 42.19 -9.93 -6.87
C GLY A 118 41.42 -9.53 -5.60
N LEU A 119 42.10 -9.48 -4.46
CA LEU A 119 41.52 -9.05 -3.18
C LEU A 119 41.01 -7.60 -3.22
N LYS A 120 41.72 -6.71 -3.93
CA LYS A 120 41.26 -5.33 -4.15
C LYS A 120 40.00 -5.28 -5.00
N GLY A 121 39.94 -6.10 -6.05
CA GLY A 121 38.73 -6.25 -6.87
C GLY A 121 37.53 -6.60 -6.00
N LEU A 122 37.67 -7.64 -5.16
CA LEU A 122 36.63 -8.05 -4.22
C LEU A 122 36.30 -6.93 -3.21
N ALA A 123 37.29 -6.35 -2.52
CA ALA A 123 37.06 -5.27 -1.57
C ALA A 123 36.31 -4.07 -2.21
N ASN A 124 36.61 -3.77 -3.48
CA ASN A 124 35.92 -2.74 -4.24
C ASN A 124 34.49 -3.15 -4.61
N GLU A 125 34.22 -4.43 -4.92
CA GLU A 125 32.86 -4.95 -5.13
C GLU A 125 32.01 -4.80 -3.85
N TRP A 126 32.57 -5.17 -2.68
CA TRP A 126 31.93 -4.96 -1.37
C TRP A 126 31.62 -3.48 -1.12
N LYS A 127 32.61 -2.59 -1.32
CA LYS A 127 32.45 -1.14 -1.18
C LYS A 127 31.35 -0.60 -2.10
N VAL A 128 31.37 -0.96 -3.38
CA VAL A 128 30.38 -0.49 -4.37
C VAL A 128 28.99 -1.02 -4.05
N ALA A 129 28.86 -2.28 -3.62
CA ALA A 129 27.57 -2.86 -3.26
C ALA A 129 26.93 -2.16 -2.05
N PHE A 130 27.70 -1.91 -0.98
CA PHE A 130 27.22 -1.17 0.19
C PHE A 130 26.86 0.28 -0.17
N SER A 131 27.69 0.95 -0.98
CA SER A 131 27.40 2.31 -1.45
C SER A 131 26.15 2.36 -2.34
N LYS A 132 25.89 1.36 -3.19
CA LYS A 132 24.67 1.27 -4.00
C LYS A 132 23.41 1.16 -3.14
N GLN A 133 23.45 0.39 -2.06
CA GLN A 133 22.30 0.30 -1.15
C GLN A 133 22.03 1.63 -0.43
N LEU A 134 23.08 2.34 -0.01
CA LEU A 134 22.95 3.69 0.54
C LEU A 134 22.40 4.67 -0.50
N HIS A 135 22.81 4.54 -1.77
CA HIS A 135 22.31 5.34 -2.88
C HIS A 135 20.81 5.16 -3.11
N VAL A 136 20.31 3.92 -3.11
CA VAL A 136 18.86 3.65 -3.20
C VAL A 136 18.11 4.36 -2.07
N LYS A 137 18.57 4.23 -0.81
CA LYS A 137 17.95 4.90 0.35
C LYS A 137 17.99 6.43 0.24
N ALA A 138 19.11 7.00 -0.21
CA ALA A 138 19.26 8.44 -0.37
C ALA A 138 18.31 8.98 -1.46
N ARG A 139 18.24 8.26 -2.58
CA ARG A 139 17.37 8.58 -3.71
C ARG A 139 15.89 8.53 -3.33
N ASP A 140 15.45 7.46 -2.67
CA ASP A 140 14.05 7.32 -2.24
C ASP A 140 13.64 8.46 -1.30
N ARG A 141 14.52 8.85 -0.37
CA ARG A 141 14.27 9.99 0.53
C ARG A 141 14.23 11.32 -0.22
N LEU A 142 15.16 11.53 -1.16
CA LEU A 142 15.19 12.74 -1.99
C LEU A 142 13.93 12.87 -2.85
N GLU A 143 13.52 11.78 -3.51
CA GLU A 143 12.33 11.73 -4.35
C GLU A 143 11.06 11.96 -3.52
N ALA A 144 10.92 11.29 -2.38
CA ALA A 144 9.78 11.46 -1.47
C ALA A 144 9.64 12.92 -1.01
N LEU A 145 10.75 13.54 -0.58
CA LEU A 145 10.73 14.92 -0.11
C LEU A 145 10.46 15.91 -1.24
N THR A 146 11.07 15.69 -2.41
CA THR A 146 10.84 16.51 -3.61
C THR A 146 9.37 16.45 -4.04
N GLU A 147 8.77 15.26 -4.04
CA GLU A 147 7.37 15.08 -4.42
C GLU A 147 6.43 15.69 -3.38
N GLN A 148 6.75 15.56 -2.09
CA GLN A 148 6.00 16.24 -1.02
C GLN A 148 6.01 17.76 -1.21
N ILE A 149 7.17 18.35 -1.53
CA ILE A 149 7.29 19.80 -1.81
C ILE A 149 6.44 20.17 -3.04
N LYS A 150 6.56 19.44 -4.14
CA LYS A 150 5.79 19.68 -5.37
C LYS A 150 4.28 19.56 -5.17
N THR A 151 3.83 18.50 -4.50
CA THR A 151 2.41 18.29 -4.21
C THR A 151 1.88 19.38 -3.28
N THR A 152 2.63 19.75 -2.26
CA THR A 152 2.25 20.85 -1.35
C THR A 152 2.15 22.18 -2.08
N ALA A 153 3.10 22.49 -2.97
CA ALA A 153 3.06 23.68 -3.82
C ALA A 153 1.81 23.73 -4.69
N LYS A 154 1.47 22.61 -5.36
CA LYS A 154 0.25 22.50 -6.18
C LYS A 154 -1.02 22.72 -5.36
N ARG A 155 -1.09 22.10 -4.17
CA ARG A 155 -2.24 22.22 -3.27
C ARG A 155 -2.45 23.65 -2.78
N MET A 156 -1.36 24.34 -2.45
CA MET A 156 -1.37 25.72 -2.00
C MET A 156 -1.75 26.72 -3.10
N ASN A 157 -1.28 26.47 -4.33
CA ASN A 157 -1.54 27.31 -5.50
C ASN A 157 -2.91 27.03 -6.15
N ARG A 158 -3.75 26.18 -5.56
CA ARG A 158 -5.13 26.00 -6.01
C ARG A 158 -5.86 27.35 -5.98
N THR A 159 -6.49 27.69 -7.09
CA THR A 159 -7.29 28.90 -7.21
C THR A 159 -8.49 28.82 -6.29
N VAL A 160 -8.70 29.87 -5.51
CA VAL A 160 -9.88 30.03 -4.65
C VAL A 160 -10.76 31.05 -5.32
N GLU A 161 -11.85 30.59 -5.92
CA GLU A 161 -12.88 31.45 -6.49
C GLU A 161 -13.75 32.07 -5.40
N ASP A 162 -14.39 33.19 -5.70
CA ASP A 162 -15.24 33.90 -4.74
C ASP A 162 -16.47 33.05 -4.39
N GLY A 163 -16.55 32.64 -3.12
CA GLY A 163 -17.63 31.78 -2.61
C GLY A 163 -17.28 30.29 -2.49
N ASP A 164 -16.11 29.85 -2.97
CA ASP A 164 -15.64 28.46 -2.81
C ASP A 164 -14.96 28.26 -1.43
N ILE A 165 -15.80 28.02 -0.42
CA ILE A 165 -15.38 27.78 0.96
C ILE A 165 -14.58 26.47 1.09
N ASP A 166 -14.84 25.47 0.24
CA ASP A 166 -14.12 24.20 0.26
C ASP A 166 -12.69 24.38 -0.26
N ALA A 167 -12.51 25.06 -1.41
CA ALA A 167 -11.18 25.40 -1.90
C ALA A 167 -10.42 26.30 -0.92
N LEU A 168 -11.08 27.28 -0.30
CA LEU A 168 -10.47 28.14 0.72
C LEU A 168 -10.00 27.33 1.94
N GLY A 169 -10.86 26.47 2.48
CA GLY A 169 -10.54 25.60 3.60
C GLY A 169 -9.41 24.62 3.28
N TYR A 170 -9.41 24.07 2.06
CA TYR A 170 -8.35 23.19 1.57
C TYR A 170 -6.99 23.89 1.50
N VAL A 171 -6.94 25.11 0.95
CA VAL A 171 -5.70 25.90 0.85
C VAL A 171 -5.23 26.32 2.24
N MET A 172 -6.11 26.84 3.10
CA MET A 172 -5.74 27.25 4.46
C MET A 172 -5.25 26.09 5.33
N ARG A 173 -5.86 24.90 5.23
CA ARG A 173 -5.35 23.68 5.89
C ARG A 173 -3.97 23.32 5.39
N THR A 174 -3.77 23.37 4.07
CA THR A 174 -2.47 23.11 3.45
C THR A 174 -1.41 24.09 3.95
N LEU A 175 -1.71 25.40 4.01
CA LEU A 175 -0.81 26.43 4.55
C LEU A 175 -0.45 26.18 6.02
N ASN A 176 -1.44 25.80 6.85
CA ASN A 176 -1.18 25.49 8.25
C ASN A 176 -0.36 24.20 8.40
N ASP A 177 -0.59 23.20 7.55
CA ASP A 177 0.22 21.98 7.48
C ASP A 177 1.67 22.29 7.09
N VAL A 178 1.92 23.21 6.14
CA VAL A 178 3.29 23.67 5.79
C VAL A 178 3.98 24.22 7.02
N ARG A 179 3.31 25.13 7.75
CA ARG A 179 3.87 25.76 8.96
C ARG A 179 4.16 24.75 10.06
N ARG A 180 3.25 23.80 10.30
CA ARG A 180 3.43 22.77 11.34
C ARG A 180 4.57 21.81 11.00
N LYS A 181 4.63 21.37 9.74
CA LYS A 181 5.63 20.40 9.27
C LYS A 181 6.95 21.05 8.86
N GLN A 182 7.08 22.37 9.00
CA GLN A 182 8.25 23.09 8.50
C GLN A 182 9.53 22.57 9.15
N SER A 183 9.56 22.49 10.48
CA SER A 183 10.72 22.01 11.22
C SER A 183 11.02 20.53 10.97
N GLU A 184 9.98 19.69 10.81
CA GLU A 184 10.15 18.27 10.48
C GLU A 184 10.84 18.10 9.12
N ILE A 185 10.40 18.83 8.09
CA ILE A 185 11.00 18.81 6.75
C ILE A 185 12.43 19.34 6.76
N GLU A 186 12.71 20.39 7.54
CA GLU A 186 14.05 20.94 7.66
C GLU A 186 15.05 19.97 8.30
N LEU A 187 14.60 19.14 9.24
CA LEU A 187 15.41 18.10 9.86
C LEU A 187 15.80 16.98 8.87
N GLU A 188 14.95 16.68 7.88
CA GLU A 188 15.23 15.64 6.86
C GLU A 188 16.33 16.03 5.87
N PHE A 189 16.62 17.33 5.69
CA PHE A 189 17.70 17.75 4.78
C PHE A 189 19.09 17.32 5.26
N GLY A 190 19.31 17.27 6.58
CA GLY A 190 20.59 16.90 7.17
C GLY A 190 21.02 15.48 6.76
N PRO A 191 20.21 14.45 7.07
CA PRO A 191 20.46 13.06 6.67
C PRO A 191 20.66 12.90 5.16
N ILE A 192 19.82 13.52 4.33
CA ILE A 192 19.95 13.44 2.86
C ILE A 192 21.30 14.02 2.40
N THR A 193 21.69 15.18 2.93
CA THR A 193 22.97 15.82 2.59
C THR A 193 24.16 14.96 3.02
N HIS A 194 24.10 14.35 4.20
CA HIS A 194 25.16 13.46 4.71
C HIS A 194 25.27 12.17 3.89
N MET A 195 24.14 11.52 3.57
CA MET A 195 24.12 10.35 2.70
C MET A 195 24.79 10.63 1.36
N TYR A 196 24.44 11.75 0.71
CA TYR A 196 25.06 12.12 -0.56
C TYR A 196 26.54 12.51 -0.43
N ALA A 197 26.97 13.12 0.68
CA ALA A 197 28.40 13.38 0.92
C ALA A 197 29.23 12.09 1.05
N ILE A 198 28.68 11.05 1.69
CA ILE A 198 29.28 9.72 1.74
C ILE A 198 29.37 9.14 0.32
N LEU A 199 28.28 9.22 -0.45
CA LEU A 199 28.23 8.69 -1.82
C LEU A 199 29.22 9.41 -2.75
N ASP A 200 29.35 10.73 -2.66
CA ASP A 200 30.32 11.51 -3.44
C ASP A 200 31.77 11.06 -3.15
N THR A 201 32.04 10.48 -1.97
CA THR A 201 33.36 10.00 -1.56
C THR A 201 33.65 8.57 -2.00
N TYR A 202 32.66 7.66 -1.89
CA TYR A 202 32.88 6.21 -2.04
C TYR A 202 32.23 5.59 -3.29
N LEU A 203 31.33 6.30 -3.97
CA LEU A 203 30.65 5.84 -5.18
C LEU A 203 31.33 6.45 -6.43
N PRO A 204 31.50 5.70 -7.53
CA PRO A 204 32.01 6.28 -8.77
C PRO A 204 31.10 7.37 -9.34
N ASN A 205 31.69 8.47 -9.81
CA ASN A 205 30.99 9.67 -10.31
C ASN A 205 29.97 9.44 -11.44
N ASN A 206 29.99 8.27 -12.10
CA ASN A 206 29.12 7.96 -13.24
C ASN A 206 27.81 7.24 -12.85
N VAL A 207 27.57 7.00 -11.55
CA VAL A 207 26.39 6.23 -11.10
C VAL A 207 25.18 7.14 -10.87
N MET A 208 25.39 8.43 -10.61
CA MET A 208 24.32 9.38 -10.33
C MET A 208 23.86 10.08 -11.60
N ASP A 209 22.55 10.15 -11.79
CA ASP A 209 21.96 10.83 -12.93
C ASP A 209 21.99 12.37 -12.74
N LYS A 210 21.97 13.11 -13.86
CA LYS A 210 21.88 14.57 -13.85
C LYS A 210 20.61 15.06 -13.16
N ASP A 211 19.50 14.37 -13.38
CA ASP A 211 18.22 14.71 -12.75
C ASP A 211 18.27 14.58 -11.22
N GLU A 212 19.01 13.59 -10.71
CA GLU A 212 19.20 13.38 -9.27
C GLU A 212 20.08 14.49 -8.66
N GLN A 213 21.16 14.86 -9.35
CA GLN A 213 22.04 15.96 -8.94
C GLN A 213 21.32 17.31 -8.94
N ASP A 214 20.49 17.57 -9.94
CA ASP A 214 19.64 18.76 -10.02
C ASP A 214 18.60 18.77 -8.89
N ALA A 215 17.93 17.64 -8.64
CA ALA A 215 16.98 17.50 -7.53
C ALA A 215 17.65 17.78 -6.18
N ARG A 216 18.84 17.21 -5.91
CA ARG A 216 19.64 17.43 -4.70
C ARG A 216 19.98 18.91 -4.52
N SER A 217 20.49 19.57 -5.56
CA SER A 217 20.96 20.96 -5.48
C SER A 217 19.80 21.96 -5.35
N MET A 218 18.64 21.65 -5.95
CA MET A 218 17.46 22.51 -5.93
C MET A 218 16.55 22.26 -4.73
N LEU A 219 16.65 21.12 -4.04
CA LEU A 219 15.76 20.72 -2.95
C LEU A 219 15.54 21.81 -1.90
N LYS A 220 16.63 22.30 -1.29
CA LYS A 220 16.58 23.35 -0.26
C LYS A 220 16.03 24.67 -0.82
N ARG A 221 16.37 25.00 -2.06
CA ARG A 221 15.89 26.23 -2.73
C ARG A 221 14.39 26.16 -3.00
N ASN A 222 13.91 25.01 -3.49
CA ASN A 222 12.49 24.76 -3.76
C ASN A 222 11.68 24.80 -2.47
N TRP A 223 12.22 24.26 -1.37
CA TRP A 223 11.61 24.35 -0.05
C TRP A 223 11.51 25.81 0.44
N LEU A 224 12.60 26.57 0.42
CA LEU A 224 12.59 27.97 0.84
C LEU A 224 11.61 28.81 0.01
N LYS A 225 11.57 28.56 -1.31
CA LYS A 225 10.60 29.19 -2.20
C LYS A 225 9.16 28.83 -1.84
N LEU A 226 8.88 27.56 -1.52
CA LEU A 226 7.55 27.12 -1.08
C LEU A 226 7.14 27.82 0.22
N VAL A 227 8.05 27.94 1.18
CA VAL A 227 7.78 28.64 2.46
C VAL A 227 7.47 30.11 2.19
N GLU A 228 8.28 30.80 1.40
CA GLU A 228 8.04 32.21 1.04
C GLU A 228 6.70 32.40 0.30
N GLU A 229 6.39 31.55 -0.68
CA GLU A 229 5.11 31.57 -1.38
C GLU A 229 3.94 31.28 -0.44
N SER A 230 4.12 30.39 0.54
CA SER A 230 3.10 30.08 1.55
C SER A 230 2.80 31.26 2.46
N GLU A 231 3.81 32.02 2.86
CA GLU A 231 3.63 33.22 3.68
C GLU A 231 2.90 34.33 2.90
N LYS A 232 3.29 34.56 1.64
CA LYS A 232 2.61 35.51 0.75
C LYS A 232 1.15 35.12 0.57
N ARG A 233 0.89 33.85 0.27
CA ARG A 233 -0.48 33.35 0.07
C ARG A 233 -1.31 33.43 1.34
N GLN A 234 -0.71 33.15 2.50
CA GLN A 234 -1.37 33.31 3.80
C GLN A 234 -1.75 34.78 4.05
N GLN A 235 -0.87 35.73 3.76
CA GLN A 235 -1.15 37.16 3.92
C GLN A 235 -2.29 37.62 3.01
N GLU A 236 -2.29 37.21 1.74
CA GLU A 236 -3.38 37.49 0.79
C GLU A 236 -4.73 36.99 1.31
N LEU A 237 -4.77 35.75 1.81
CA LEU A 237 -5.99 35.16 2.36
C LEU A 237 -6.42 35.81 3.67
N CYS A 238 -5.49 36.24 4.53
CA CYS A 238 -5.79 37.00 5.74
C CYS A 238 -6.49 38.33 5.43
N LEU A 239 -6.06 39.04 4.38
CA LEU A 239 -6.71 40.30 3.97
C LEU A 239 -8.15 40.07 3.49
N LYS A 240 -8.40 38.98 2.76
CA LYS A 240 -9.75 38.60 2.28
C LYS A 240 -10.60 37.88 3.33
N GLN A 241 -10.01 37.50 4.47
CA GLN A 241 -10.65 36.67 5.49
C GLN A 241 -11.95 37.27 6.04
N ALA A 242 -11.96 38.59 6.25
CA ALA A 242 -13.13 39.30 6.76
C ALA A 242 -14.31 39.27 5.77
N GLU A 243 -14.02 39.40 4.48
CA GLU A 243 -15.01 39.31 3.41
C GLU A 243 -15.57 37.90 3.29
N TYR A 244 -14.71 36.88 3.24
CA TYR A 244 -15.14 35.48 3.22
C TYR A 244 -15.99 35.11 4.44
N LYS A 245 -15.61 35.58 5.64
CA LYS A 245 -16.39 35.37 6.86
C LYS A 245 -17.78 36.00 6.76
N LYS A 246 -17.87 37.24 6.25
CA LYS A 246 -19.15 37.93 6.04
C LYS A 246 -20.04 37.18 5.05
N THR A 247 -19.48 36.76 3.92
CA THR A 247 -20.17 35.98 2.90
C THR A 247 -20.62 34.62 3.43
N LEU A 248 -19.79 33.92 4.20
CA LEU A 248 -20.17 32.66 4.85
C LEU A 248 -21.39 32.83 5.77
N ILE A 249 -21.39 33.85 6.64
CA ILE A 249 -22.51 34.11 7.55
C ILE A 249 -23.80 34.38 6.76
N GLN A 250 -23.72 35.15 5.67
CA GLN A 250 -24.87 35.41 4.81
C GLN A 250 -25.38 34.12 4.14
N THR A 251 -24.47 33.31 3.60
CA THR A 251 -24.79 32.05 2.92
C THR A 251 -25.39 31.03 3.88
N VAL A 252 -24.85 30.88 5.10
CA VAL A 252 -25.39 30.03 6.16
C VAL A 252 -26.80 30.46 6.55
N ASN A 253 -27.05 31.77 6.69
CA ASN A 253 -28.39 32.28 6.97
C ASN A 253 -29.39 32.03 5.83
N ASN A 254 -28.93 32.10 4.57
CA ASN A 254 -29.73 31.74 3.41
C ASN A 254 -30.00 30.24 3.34
N PHE A 255 -29.02 29.40 3.69
CA PHE A 255 -29.18 27.96 3.77
C PHE A 255 -30.17 27.54 4.86
N LYS A 256 -30.20 28.24 6.00
CA LYS A 256 -31.27 28.07 7.00
C LYS A 256 -32.67 28.34 6.44
N LYS A 257 -32.82 29.27 5.48
CA LYS A 257 -34.10 29.50 4.79
C LYS A 257 -34.40 28.35 3.84
N ASP A 258 -33.44 27.97 3.00
CA ASP A 258 -33.55 26.85 2.06
C ASP A 258 -33.93 25.53 2.77
N VAL A 259 -33.31 25.19 3.91
CA VAL A 259 -33.67 24.01 4.71
C VAL A 259 -35.11 24.07 5.22
N ARG A 260 -35.61 25.26 5.59
CA ARG A 260 -37.01 25.42 6.02
C ARG A 260 -37.97 25.22 4.86
N ASP A 261 -37.64 25.76 3.69
CA ASP A 261 -38.48 25.67 2.51
C ASP A 261 -38.47 24.25 1.93
N PHE A 262 -37.30 23.60 1.92
CA PHE A 262 -37.16 22.17 1.63
C PHE A 262 -38.03 21.31 2.54
N ARG A 263 -38.03 21.58 3.85
CA ARG A 263 -38.88 20.85 4.80
C ARG A 263 -40.37 21.04 4.50
N LYS A 264 -40.82 22.27 4.21
CA LYS A 264 -42.21 22.53 3.81
C LYS A 264 -42.59 21.80 2.52
N ASN A 265 -41.67 21.75 1.56
CA ASN A 265 -41.87 21.03 0.30
C ASN A 265 -41.95 19.51 0.54
N TYR A 266 -41.09 18.97 1.40
CA TYR A 266 -41.12 17.57 1.79
C TYR A 266 -42.43 17.18 2.51
N GLU A 267 -42.96 18.05 3.36
CA GLU A 267 -44.24 17.80 4.04
C GLU A 267 -45.45 17.86 3.10
N SER A 268 -45.39 18.69 2.04
CA SER A 268 -46.53 18.89 1.11
C SER A 268 -46.50 18.01 -0.14
N HIS A 269 -45.31 17.67 -0.66
CA HIS A 269 -45.13 16.91 -1.89
C HIS A 269 -44.29 15.64 -1.71
N GLY A 270 -43.89 15.33 -0.48
CA GLY A 270 -43.04 14.18 -0.19
C GLY A 270 -43.70 12.82 -0.42
N PRO A 271 -42.92 11.74 -0.21
CA PRO A 271 -43.40 10.35 -0.21
C PRO A 271 -44.37 10.03 0.95
N MET A 272 -44.63 11.01 1.82
CA MET A 272 -45.46 10.94 3.02
C MET A 272 -46.91 11.40 2.80
N VAL A 273 -47.25 11.87 1.60
CA VAL A 273 -48.58 12.37 1.27
C VAL A 273 -49.56 11.20 1.13
N ASN A 274 -50.74 11.30 1.75
CA ASN A 274 -51.76 10.25 1.75
C ASN A 274 -52.32 9.99 0.33
N GLY A 275 -52.56 8.72 0.01
CA GLY A 275 -53.28 8.30 -1.21
C GLY A 275 -52.44 8.21 -2.49
N ILE A 276 -51.11 8.17 -2.37
CA ILE A 276 -50.21 7.97 -3.52
C ILE A 276 -49.92 6.48 -3.77
N ALA A 277 -49.76 6.10 -5.03
CA ALA A 277 -49.40 4.73 -5.36
C ALA A 277 -47.98 4.39 -4.86
N PRO A 278 -47.69 3.15 -4.44
CA PRO A 278 -46.38 2.76 -3.92
C PRO A 278 -45.21 3.09 -4.87
N ARG A 279 -45.40 2.93 -6.19
CA ARG A 279 -44.41 3.28 -7.21
C ARG A 279 -44.14 4.78 -7.30
N GLU A 280 -45.19 5.59 -7.15
CA GLU A 280 -45.06 7.05 -7.15
C GLU A 280 -44.37 7.54 -5.86
N ALA A 281 -44.65 6.90 -4.73
CA ALA A 281 -44.00 7.19 -3.47
C ALA A 281 -42.49 6.89 -3.49
N VAL A 282 -42.07 5.80 -4.13
CA VAL A 282 -40.66 5.46 -4.34
C VAL A 282 -39.95 6.51 -5.20
N GLU A 283 -40.58 6.97 -6.28
CA GLU A 283 -40.00 8.00 -7.15
C GLU A 283 -39.86 9.35 -6.40
N ARG A 284 -40.90 9.74 -5.65
CA ARG A 284 -40.83 10.92 -4.77
C ARG A 284 -39.74 10.77 -3.72
N LEU A 285 -39.63 9.60 -3.09
CA LEU A 285 -38.59 9.31 -2.11
C LEU A 285 -37.19 9.47 -2.72
N LYS A 286 -36.95 8.91 -3.90
CA LYS A 286 -35.68 9.01 -4.62
C LYS A 286 -35.32 10.47 -4.89
N ARG A 287 -36.26 11.25 -5.43
CA ARG A 287 -36.07 12.69 -5.68
C ARG A 287 -35.71 13.45 -4.40
N PHE A 288 -36.48 13.26 -3.32
CA PHE A 288 -36.21 13.96 -2.06
C PHE A 288 -34.92 13.49 -1.36
N LYS A 289 -34.49 12.24 -1.60
CA LYS A 289 -33.18 11.73 -1.17
C LYS A 289 -32.05 12.44 -1.91
N GLU A 290 -32.13 12.58 -3.23
CA GLU A 290 -31.14 13.33 -4.03
C GLU A 290 -31.08 14.81 -3.61
N GLU A 291 -32.25 15.45 -3.43
CA GLU A 291 -32.33 16.84 -2.97
C GLU A 291 -31.81 17.02 -1.53
N PHE A 292 -31.97 16.00 -0.67
CA PHE A 292 -31.39 15.97 0.68
C PHE A 292 -29.87 15.84 0.62
N GLU A 293 -29.32 14.93 -0.18
CA GLU A 293 -27.87 14.70 -0.31
C GLU A 293 -27.14 15.98 -0.74
N VAL A 294 -27.70 16.73 -1.70
CA VAL A 294 -27.15 18.03 -2.12
C VAL A 294 -27.06 19.01 -0.94
N ARG A 295 -28.08 19.03 -0.08
CA ARG A 295 -28.12 19.91 1.10
C ARG A 295 -27.24 19.40 2.24
N SER A 296 -27.13 18.09 2.42
CA SER A 296 -26.20 17.47 3.38
C SER A 296 -24.76 17.83 3.03
N ARG A 297 -24.36 17.73 1.76
CA ARG A 297 -23.04 18.17 1.29
C ARG A 297 -22.81 19.66 1.54
N LYS A 298 -23.81 20.51 1.29
CA LYS A 298 -23.71 21.95 1.59
C LYS A 298 -23.54 22.20 3.10
N GLN A 299 -24.25 21.47 3.95
CA GLN A 299 -24.09 21.55 5.40
C GLN A 299 -22.66 21.21 5.82
N GLU A 300 -22.08 20.13 5.28
CA GLU A 300 -20.69 19.74 5.55
C GLU A 300 -19.71 20.85 5.12
N ILE A 301 -19.87 21.42 3.92
CA ILE A 301 -19.04 22.53 3.44
C ILE A 301 -19.15 23.76 4.36
N TYR A 302 -20.36 24.07 4.85
CA TYR A 302 -20.53 25.17 5.78
C TYR A 302 -19.92 24.89 7.16
N TYR A 303 -19.96 23.66 7.66
CA TYR A 303 -19.24 23.27 8.88
C TYR A 303 -17.73 23.39 8.72
N LEU A 304 -17.19 23.00 7.56
CA LEU A 304 -15.78 23.23 7.24
C LEU A 304 -15.43 24.72 7.28
N GLY A 305 -16.30 25.57 6.72
CA GLY A 305 -16.16 27.03 6.81
C GLY A 305 -16.28 27.56 8.24
N GLU A 306 -17.26 27.10 9.00
CA GLU A 306 -17.46 27.51 10.39
C GLU A 306 -16.23 27.14 11.26
N ASP A 307 -15.70 25.92 11.12
CA ASP A 307 -14.45 25.50 11.75
C ASP A 307 -13.27 26.39 11.35
N LEU A 308 -13.15 26.68 10.05
CA LEU A 308 -12.07 27.49 9.50
C LEU A 308 -11.99 28.89 10.11
N PHE A 309 -13.15 29.50 10.42
CA PHE A 309 -13.24 30.83 11.03
C PHE A 309 -13.50 30.80 12.55
N GLY A 310 -13.47 29.62 13.17
CA GLY A 310 -13.74 29.46 14.62
C GLY A 310 -15.16 29.87 15.02
N LEU A 311 -16.13 29.67 14.15
CA LEU A 311 -17.55 29.92 14.40
C LEU A 311 -18.23 28.66 14.97
N PRO A 312 -19.21 28.80 15.87
CA PRO A 312 -19.94 27.65 16.39
C PRO A 312 -20.84 27.05 15.30
N HIS A 313 -20.86 25.71 15.24
CA HIS A 313 -21.66 24.98 14.27
C HIS A 313 -23.15 25.32 14.39
N GLN A 314 -23.73 25.72 13.26
CA GLN A 314 -25.16 25.98 13.22
C GLN A 314 -25.96 24.68 13.18
N GLN A 315 -27.00 24.60 14.01
CA GLN A 315 -27.86 23.43 14.07
C GLN A 315 -28.99 23.52 13.04
N TYR A 316 -29.27 22.40 12.36
CA TYR A 316 -30.36 22.28 11.39
C TYR A 316 -31.35 21.17 11.77
N PRO A 317 -32.15 21.32 12.85
CA PRO A 317 -33.03 20.26 13.36
C PRO A 317 -34.02 19.73 12.32
N LYS A 318 -34.50 20.60 11.42
CA LYS A 318 -35.43 20.21 10.34
C LYS A 318 -34.78 19.32 9.28
N LEU A 319 -33.50 19.54 8.98
CA LEU A 319 -32.76 18.73 8.02
C LEU A 319 -32.47 17.34 8.60
N GLU A 320 -32.06 17.29 9.88
CA GLU A 320 -31.83 16.03 10.61
C GLU A 320 -33.11 15.21 10.75
N LYS A 321 -34.24 15.87 11.03
CA LYS A 321 -35.55 15.20 11.03
C LYS A 321 -35.88 14.59 9.67
N THR A 322 -35.65 15.33 8.58
CA THR A 322 -35.86 14.79 7.22
C THR A 322 -34.92 13.62 6.91
N LYS A 323 -33.66 13.65 7.37
CA LYS A 323 -32.72 12.53 7.22
C LYS A 323 -33.25 11.24 7.84
N GLN A 324 -33.72 11.32 9.08
CA GLN A 324 -34.28 10.19 9.81
C GLN A 324 -35.53 9.64 9.11
N GLU A 325 -36.44 10.54 8.72
CA GLU A 325 -37.66 10.17 8.01
C GLU A 325 -37.37 9.53 6.64
N LEU A 326 -36.46 10.07 5.84
CA LEU A 326 -36.03 9.47 4.57
C LEU A 326 -35.43 8.07 4.77
N GLY A 327 -34.62 7.89 5.81
CA GLY A 327 -34.04 6.58 6.15
C GLY A 327 -35.09 5.54 6.53
N TYR A 328 -36.11 5.94 7.29
CA TYR A 328 -37.23 5.07 7.64
C TYR A 328 -38.11 4.74 6.44
N LEU A 329 -38.41 5.73 5.59
CA LEU A 329 -39.24 5.53 4.40
C LEU A 329 -38.57 4.66 3.34
N ALA A 330 -37.24 4.75 3.19
CA ALA A 330 -36.50 3.84 2.33
C ALA A 330 -36.72 2.39 2.76
N GLN A 331 -36.57 2.08 4.04
CA GLN A 331 -36.81 0.72 4.55
C GLN A 331 -38.25 0.25 4.31
N LEU A 332 -39.24 1.14 4.49
CA LEU A 332 -40.64 0.82 4.28
C LEU A 332 -40.94 0.53 2.81
N TYR A 333 -40.58 1.45 1.91
CA TYR A 333 -40.92 1.34 0.50
C TYR A 333 -40.07 0.29 -0.24
N ASP A 334 -38.82 0.07 0.17
CA ASP A 334 -38.01 -1.05 -0.35
C ASP A 334 -38.67 -2.40 -0.03
N LEU A 335 -39.18 -2.57 1.20
CA LEU A 335 -39.92 -3.77 1.58
C LEU A 335 -41.28 -3.83 0.85
N TYR A 336 -41.95 -2.69 0.68
CA TYR A 336 -43.23 -2.63 -0.01
C TYR A 336 -43.12 -3.10 -1.46
N VAL A 337 -42.16 -2.54 -2.22
CA VAL A 337 -41.92 -2.92 -3.61
C VAL A 337 -41.54 -4.39 -3.71
N LEU A 338 -40.65 -4.86 -2.83
CA LEU A 338 -40.24 -6.26 -2.79
C LEU A 338 -41.43 -7.19 -2.57
N VAL A 339 -42.30 -6.90 -1.61
CA VAL A 339 -43.51 -7.70 -1.34
C VAL A 339 -44.43 -7.71 -2.56
N LEU A 340 -44.70 -6.55 -3.17
CA LEU A 340 -45.58 -6.48 -4.35
C LEU A 340 -45.01 -7.23 -5.56
N GLU A 341 -43.71 -7.11 -5.82
CA GLU A 341 -43.06 -7.77 -6.95
C GLU A 341 -42.99 -9.29 -6.74
N THR A 342 -42.63 -9.73 -5.54
CA THR A 342 -42.60 -11.16 -5.19
C THR A 342 -44.01 -11.78 -5.22
N ILE A 343 -45.03 -11.11 -4.67
CA ILE A 343 -46.42 -11.60 -4.75
C ILE A 343 -46.90 -11.61 -6.20
N LYS A 344 -46.51 -10.62 -7.02
CA LYS A 344 -46.85 -10.61 -8.44
C LYS A 344 -46.22 -11.79 -9.17
N GLU A 345 -44.93 -12.06 -8.93
CA GLU A 345 -44.22 -13.21 -9.51
C GLU A 345 -44.92 -14.53 -9.17
N TRP A 346 -45.32 -14.71 -7.91
CA TRP A 346 -46.06 -15.91 -7.50
C TRP A 346 -47.45 -16.02 -8.11
N LYS A 347 -48.12 -14.89 -8.39
CA LYS A 347 -49.41 -14.87 -9.11
C LYS A 347 -49.26 -15.25 -10.58
N ASP A 348 -48.05 -15.14 -11.14
CA ASP A 348 -47.74 -15.50 -12.53
C ASP A 348 -47.32 -16.97 -12.68
N TYR A 349 -47.17 -17.74 -11.59
CA TYR A 349 -46.84 -19.18 -11.66
C TYR A 349 -48.01 -20.02 -12.17
N LEU A 350 -47.69 -21.06 -12.95
CA LEU A 350 -48.67 -22.06 -13.36
C LEU A 350 -49.06 -22.93 -12.16
N TRP A 351 -50.33 -23.34 -12.06
CA TRP A 351 -50.82 -24.22 -10.98
C TRP A 351 -50.03 -25.54 -10.85
N THR A 352 -49.43 -26.03 -11.94
CA THR A 352 -48.56 -27.22 -11.94
C THR A 352 -47.21 -27.00 -11.26
N GLU A 353 -46.75 -25.75 -11.21
CA GLU A 353 -45.45 -25.34 -10.64
C GLU A 353 -45.59 -24.90 -9.18
N VAL A 354 -46.77 -24.37 -8.79
CA VAL A 354 -47.10 -23.94 -7.42
C VAL A 354 -46.67 -24.95 -6.35
N PRO A 355 -46.92 -26.28 -6.45
CA PRO A 355 -46.51 -27.24 -5.42
C PRO A 355 -45.02 -27.21 -5.07
N GLN A 356 -44.15 -26.89 -6.03
CA GLN A 356 -42.69 -26.87 -5.84
C GLN A 356 -42.23 -25.60 -5.11
N HIS A 357 -43.02 -24.53 -5.15
CA HIS A 357 -42.68 -23.22 -4.60
C HIS A 357 -43.38 -22.89 -3.28
N ILE A 358 -44.31 -23.72 -2.79
CA ILE A 358 -45.09 -23.45 -1.57
C ILE A 358 -44.22 -23.22 -0.34
N GLU A 359 -43.19 -24.04 -0.12
CA GLU A 359 -42.31 -23.89 1.05
C GLU A 359 -41.48 -22.60 0.97
N ASP A 360 -41.03 -22.22 -0.22
CA ASP A 360 -40.35 -20.95 -0.45
C ASP A 360 -41.28 -19.76 -0.22
N MET A 361 -42.52 -19.81 -0.72
CA MET A 361 -43.54 -18.77 -0.49
C MET A 361 -43.83 -18.60 1.01
N ARG A 362 -43.98 -19.70 1.76
CA ARG A 362 -44.19 -19.68 3.21
C ARG A 362 -43.02 -19.02 3.94
N SER A 363 -41.81 -19.45 3.62
CA SER A 363 -40.58 -18.90 4.19
C SER A 363 -40.46 -17.40 3.90
N GLN A 364 -40.67 -16.98 2.65
CA GLN A 364 -40.57 -15.57 2.25
C GLN A 364 -41.65 -14.69 2.89
N ILE A 365 -42.90 -15.14 3.01
CA ILE A 365 -43.94 -14.38 3.73
C ILE A 365 -43.61 -14.23 5.20
N GLU A 366 -43.07 -15.26 5.84
CA GLU A 366 -42.65 -15.17 7.23
C GLU A 366 -41.51 -14.17 7.39
N VAL A 367 -40.54 -14.17 6.45
CA VAL A 367 -39.47 -13.16 6.39
C VAL A 367 -40.05 -11.75 6.22
N PHE A 368 -40.99 -11.53 5.30
CA PHE A 368 -41.64 -10.22 5.10
C PHE A 368 -42.43 -9.78 6.33
N SER A 369 -43.20 -10.66 6.95
CA SER A 369 -43.95 -10.40 8.18
C SER A 369 -43.00 -10.00 9.32
N ASN A 370 -41.91 -10.74 9.50
CA ASN A 370 -40.91 -10.46 10.53
C ASN A 370 -40.19 -9.12 10.28
N ARG A 371 -39.84 -8.81 9.03
CA ARG A 371 -39.26 -7.51 8.66
C ARG A 371 -40.25 -6.36 8.90
N CYS A 372 -41.51 -6.53 8.50
CA CYS A 372 -42.58 -5.55 8.73
C CYS A 372 -42.84 -5.33 10.24
N LYS A 373 -42.84 -6.38 11.06
CA LYS A 373 -42.97 -6.27 12.52
C LYS A 373 -41.78 -5.57 13.19
N LYS A 374 -40.56 -5.77 12.69
CA LYS A 374 -39.34 -5.14 13.22
C LYS A 374 -39.20 -3.65 12.88
N MET A 375 -40.08 -3.10 12.03
CA MET A 375 -40.06 -1.68 11.68
C MET A 375 -40.29 -0.77 12.92
N PRO A 376 -39.59 0.38 13.01
CA PRO A 376 -39.75 1.37 14.06
C PRO A 376 -41.21 1.78 14.29
N LYS A 377 -41.57 2.10 15.54
CA LYS A 377 -42.93 2.52 15.92
C LYS A 377 -43.42 3.71 15.11
N GLN A 378 -42.51 4.63 14.81
CA GLN A 378 -42.77 5.80 14.00
C GLN A 378 -43.36 5.41 12.64
N LEU A 379 -42.90 4.32 12.00
CA LEU A 379 -43.41 3.83 10.71
C LEU A 379 -44.77 3.12 10.81
N ARG A 380 -45.18 2.68 12.01
CA ARG A 380 -46.42 1.90 12.18
C ARG A 380 -47.69 2.74 12.14
N GLU A 381 -47.56 4.05 12.28
CA GLU A 381 -48.66 5.01 12.20
C GLU A 381 -48.98 5.40 10.75
N TRP A 382 -48.24 4.86 9.78
CA TRP A 382 -48.30 5.29 8.38
C TRP A 382 -49.29 4.45 7.58
N PRO A 383 -50.11 5.07 6.70
CA PRO A 383 -51.03 4.33 5.84
C PRO A 383 -50.35 3.26 4.99
N ALA A 384 -49.20 3.58 4.38
CA ALA A 384 -48.43 2.62 3.58
C ALA A 384 -47.93 1.41 4.40
N TYR A 385 -47.67 1.57 5.70
CA TYR A 385 -47.36 0.44 6.57
C TYR A 385 -48.56 -0.47 6.78
N HIS A 386 -49.75 0.11 6.97
CA HIS A 386 -50.98 -0.66 7.11
C HIS A 386 -51.34 -1.40 5.83
N GLU A 387 -51.18 -0.76 4.66
CA GLU A 387 -51.39 -1.41 3.36
C GLU A 387 -50.41 -2.57 3.13
N LEU A 388 -49.10 -2.34 3.37
CA LEU A 388 -48.10 -3.41 3.27
C LEU A 388 -48.40 -4.57 4.21
N LYS A 389 -48.73 -4.26 5.47
CA LYS A 389 -49.07 -5.26 6.47
C LYS A 389 -50.27 -6.08 6.03
N LYS A 390 -51.31 -5.41 5.50
CA LYS A 390 -52.51 -6.08 4.99
C LYS A 390 -52.18 -6.98 3.81
N GLU A 391 -51.40 -6.55 2.83
CA GLU A 391 -50.99 -7.40 1.70
C GLU A 391 -50.23 -8.66 2.16
N ILE A 392 -49.35 -8.54 3.16
CA ILE A 392 -48.65 -9.69 3.76
C ILE A 392 -49.63 -10.62 4.49
N GLU A 393 -50.57 -10.06 5.26
CA GLU A 393 -51.58 -10.82 6.01
C GLU A 393 -52.56 -11.53 5.07
N ASP A 394 -53.09 -10.84 4.05
CA ASP A 394 -54.01 -11.38 3.05
C ASP A 394 -53.35 -12.56 2.29
N PHE A 395 -52.08 -12.45 1.90
CA PHE A 395 -51.37 -13.57 1.25
C PHE A 395 -51.03 -14.70 2.24
N SER A 396 -50.70 -14.36 3.49
CA SER A 396 -50.47 -15.36 4.54
C SER A 396 -51.72 -16.18 4.85
N GLU A 397 -52.90 -15.57 4.80
CA GLU A 397 -54.19 -16.25 4.97
C GLU A 397 -54.56 -17.09 3.74
N ALA A 398 -54.15 -16.66 2.55
CA ALA A 398 -54.36 -17.42 1.30
C ALA A 398 -53.42 -18.63 1.16
N LEU A 399 -52.21 -18.61 1.74
CA LEU A 399 -51.21 -19.68 1.58
C LEU A 399 -51.70 -21.09 1.98
N PRO A 400 -52.37 -21.30 3.13
CA PRO A 400 -52.95 -22.60 3.47
C PRO A 400 -53.97 -23.10 2.43
N LEU A 401 -54.76 -22.19 1.84
CA LEU A 401 -55.72 -22.53 0.79
C LEU A 401 -55.01 -22.95 -0.50
N LEU A 402 -53.93 -22.26 -0.86
CA LEU A 402 -53.07 -22.65 -2.00
C LEU A 402 -52.49 -24.05 -1.81
N VAL A 403 -52.08 -24.41 -0.59
CA VAL A 403 -51.55 -25.75 -0.29
C VAL A 403 -52.60 -26.84 -0.51
N GLU A 404 -53.84 -26.61 -0.09
CA GLU A 404 -54.93 -27.58 -0.28
C GLU A 404 -55.35 -27.70 -1.75
N LEU A 405 -55.40 -26.57 -2.47
CA LEU A 405 -55.77 -26.52 -3.89
C LEU A 405 -54.67 -27.07 -4.83
N ALA A 406 -53.41 -27.09 -4.38
CA ALA A 406 -52.28 -27.62 -5.12
C ALA A 406 -52.11 -29.15 -4.99
N LYS A 407 -52.94 -29.84 -4.20
CA LYS A 407 -52.85 -31.29 -4.02
C LYS A 407 -53.25 -32.06 -5.28
N PRO A 408 -52.62 -33.22 -5.58
CA PRO A 408 -52.96 -34.05 -6.75
C PRO A 408 -54.39 -34.65 -6.67
N SER A 409 -55.04 -34.61 -5.51
CA SER A 409 -56.44 -34.98 -5.34
C SER A 409 -57.44 -33.98 -5.92
N ILE A 410 -56.98 -32.77 -6.27
CA ILE A 410 -57.81 -31.74 -6.90
C ILE A 410 -57.95 -32.06 -8.39
N MET A 411 -59.20 -32.23 -8.83
CA MET A 411 -59.58 -32.61 -10.20
C MET A 411 -60.39 -31.48 -10.85
N PRO A 412 -60.57 -31.47 -12.18
CA PRO A 412 -61.32 -30.40 -12.88
C PRO A 412 -62.70 -30.08 -12.30
N ARG A 413 -63.44 -31.09 -11.81
CA ARG A 413 -64.73 -30.91 -11.12
C ARG A 413 -64.64 -30.05 -9.84
N HIS A 414 -63.51 -30.08 -9.13
CA HIS A 414 -63.32 -29.27 -7.92
C HIS A 414 -63.01 -27.82 -8.30
N TRP A 415 -62.31 -27.57 -9.41
CA TRP A 415 -62.13 -26.22 -9.95
C TRP A 415 -63.45 -25.58 -10.40
N GLN A 416 -64.36 -26.36 -11.00
CA GLN A 416 -65.72 -25.91 -11.31
C GLN A 416 -66.50 -25.49 -10.05
N GLN A 417 -66.40 -26.26 -8.97
CA GLN A 417 -67.02 -25.91 -7.69
C GLN A 417 -66.43 -24.62 -7.10
N VAL A 418 -65.11 -24.39 -7.25
CA VAL A 418 -64.48 -23.13 -6.82
C VAL A 418 -64.99 -21.96 -7.66
N GLN A 419 -65.13 -22.11 -8.98
CA GLN A 419 -65.69 -21.07 -9.85
C GLN A 419 -67.14 -20.73 -9.48
N GLU A 420 -67.98 -21.74 -9.18
CA GLU A 420 -69.36 -21.56 -8.74
C GLU A 420 -69.46 -20.84 -7.38
N LEU A 421 -68.61 -21.22 -6.42
CA LEU A 421 -68.59 -20.62 -5.07
C LEU A 421 -68.02 -19.20 -5.05
N THR A 422 -67.03 -18.91 -5.90
CA THR A 422 -66.37 -17.59 -5.95
C THR A 422 -66.99 -16.64 -6.96
N GLY A 423 -67.85 -17.14 -7.86
CA GLY A 423 -68.45 -16.37 -8.95
C GLY A 423 -67.43 -15.84 -9.96
N LYS A 424 -66.25 -16.46 -10.04
CA LYS A 424 -65.15 -16.04 -10.94
C LYS A 424 -64.82 -17.15 -11.93
N GLU A 425 -64.69 -16.78 -13.19
CA GLU A 425 -64.14 -17.67 -14.22
C GLU A 425 -62.62 -17.72 -14.09
N LEU A 426 -62.09 -18.94 -13.95
CA LEU A 426 -60.65 -19.22 -13.99
C LEU A 426 -60.26 -19.47 -15.46
N PRO A 427 -59.12 -18.93 -15.94
CA PRO A 427 -58.68 -19.01 -17.33
C PRO A 427 -58.29 -20.41 -17.79
#